data_AF-A0A5E4Q785-F1
#
_entry.id   AF-A0A5E4Q785-F1
#
_cell.length_a   1.000
_cell.length_b   1.000
_cell.length_c   1.000
_cell.angle_alpha   90.00
_cell.angle_beta   90.00
_cell.angle_gamma   90.00
#
_symmetry.space_group_name_H-M   'P 1'
#
loop_
_entity.id
_entity.type
_entity.pdbx_description
1 polymer ?
#
loop_
_entity_poly.entity_id
_entity_poly.type
_entity_poly.pdbx_seq_one_letter_code
_entity_poly.pdbx_strand_id
1 'polypeptide(L)' 'MRNVILQVMNYMKEEKRLQAPIISFDKLYERVAAATGVGERFVRKLVKEKEQADETGTKISTPGKKKEKD' A
#
# COMPACT_ATOMS: atom_id res chain seq x y z
N MET A 1 9.43 6.85 -1.10
CA MET A 1 8.17 7.60 -0.88
C MET A 1 7.86 8.66 -1.94
N ARG A 2 8.75 9.61 -2.24
CA ARG A 2 8.42 10.74 -3.16
C ARG A 2 7.86 10.30 -4.53
N ASN A 3 8.41 9.25 -5.12
CA ASN A 3 7.96 8.75 -6.43
C ASN A 3 6.51 8.24 -6.41
N VAL A 4 6.14 7.48 -5.37
CA VAL A 4 4.78 6.93 -5.21
C VAL A 4 3.74 8.05 -5.08
N ILE A 5 4.07 9.12 -4.33
CA ILE A 5 3.16 10.27 -4.17
C ILE A 5 2.91 10.95 -5.52
N LEU A 6 3.95 11.10 -6.36
CA LEU A 6 3.81 11.69 -7.69
C LEU A 6 2.97 10.80 -8.62
N GLN A 7 3.16 9.48 -8.56
CA GLN A 7 2.37 8.52 -9.34
C GLN A 7 0.89 8.55 -8.96
N VAL A 8 0.59 8.51 -7.65
CA VAL A 8 -0.78 8.61 -7.15
C VAL A 8 -1.41 9.93 -7.59
N MET A 9 -0.67 11.03 -7.48
CA MET A 9 -1.17 12.33 -7.92
C MET A 9 -1.45 12.38 -9.42
N ASN A 10 -0.60 11.77 -10.25
CA ASN A 10 -0.85 11.69 -11.68
C ASN A 10 -2.08 10.85 -12.01
N TYR A 11 -2.24 9.69 -11.36
CA TYR A 11 -3.41 8.84 -11.49
C TYR A 11 -4.71 9.60 -11.14
N MET A 12 -4.72 10.31 -10.01
CA MET A 12 -5.89 11.10 -9.58
C MET A 12 -6.20 12.29 -10.49
N LYS A 13 -5.17 12.95 -11.04
CA LYS A 13 -5.35 14.00 -12.05
C LYS A 13 -6.03 13.47 -13.30
N GLU A 14 -5.66 12.28 -13.72
CA GLU A 14 -6.22 11.65 -14.91
C GLU A 14 -7.69 11.25 -14.68
N GLU A 15 -8.03 10.70 -13.51
CA GLU A 15 -9.43 10.45 -13.13
C GLU A 15 -10.25 11.75 -13.09
N LYS A 16 -9.68 12.83 -12.54
CA LYS A 16 -10.33 14.16 -12.54
C LYS A 16 -10.56 14.68 -13.96
N ARG A 17 -9.59 14.47 -14.87
CA ARG A 17 -9.68 14.89 -16.27
C ARG A 17 -10.79 14.15 -17.02
N LEU A 18 -10.93 12.85 -16.75
CA LEU A 18 -11.95 11.99 -17.36
C LEU A 18 -13.34 12.13 -16.70
N GLN A 19 -13.41 12.75 -15.51
CA GLN A 19 -14.61 12.81 -14.65
C GLN A 19 -15.23 11.42 -14.39
N ALA A 20 -14.41 10.38 -14.48
CA ALA A 20 -14.80 8.99 -14.36
C ALA A 20 -13.63 8.18 -13.78
N PRO A 21 -13.92 7.12 -13.02
CA PRO A 21 -12.90 6.24 -12.52
C PRO A 21 -12.23 5.49 -13.69
N ILE A 22 -10.89 5.51 -13.75
CA ILE A 22 -10.14 4.77 -14.79
C ILE A 22 -10.30 3.26 -14.58
N ILE A 23 -10.37 2.84 -13.30
CA ILE A 23 -10.63 1.47 -12.86
C ILE A 23 -11.83 1.51 -11.92
N SER A 24 -12.82 0.62 -12.04
CA SER A 24 -14.02 0.62 -11.16
C SER A 24 -13.66 0.68 -9.67
N PHE A 25 -14.48 1.37 -8.88
CA PHE A 25 -14.34 1.45 -7.42
C PHE A 25 -14.41 0.07 -6.74
N ASP A 26 -15.12 -0.89 -7.32
CA ASP A 26 -15.19 -2.27 -6.82
C ASP A 26 -13.82 -2.98 -6.84
N LYS A 27 -12.93 -2.53 -7.72
CA LYS A 27 -11.60 -3.12 -7.94
C LYS A 27 -10.52 -2.39 -7.15
N LEU A 28 -10.72 -2.29 -5.84
CA LEU A 28 -9.86 -1.50 -4.94
C LEU A 28 -8.36 -1.84 -5.05
N TYR A 29 -8.01 -3.14 -5.07
CA TYR A 29 -6.61 -3.56 -5.15
C TYR A 29 -5.94 -3.19 -6.49
N GLU A 30 -6.67 -3.31 -7.59
CA GLU A 30 -6.18 -2.90 -8.93
C GLU A 30 -5.97 -1.38 -8.99
N ARG A 31 -6.87 -0.60 -8.37
CA ARG A 31 -6.73 0.87 -8.26
C ARG A 31 -5.47 1.25 -7.49
N VAL A 32 -5.26 0.66 -6.32
CA VAL A 32 -4.09 0.95 -5.50
C VAL A 32 -2.80 0.54 -6.22
N ALA A 33 -2.79 -0.62 -6.87
CA ALA A 33 -1.68 -1.09 -7.69
C ALA A 33 -1.34 -0.09 -8.81
N ALA A 34 -2.34 0.35 -9.58
CA ALA A 34 -2.16 1.31 -10.66
C ALA A 34 -1.69 2.68 -10.16
N ALA A 35 -2.28 3.18 -9.07
CA ALA A 35 -1.93 4.49 -8.51
C ALA A 35 -0.53 4.52 -7.88
N THR A 36 -0.09 3.41 -7.29
CA THR A 36 1.21 3.31 -6.60
C THR A 36 2.31 2.70 -7.47
N GLY A 37 1.98 2.18 -8.64
CA GLY A 37 2.92 1.53 -9.56
C GLY A 37 3.47 0.20 -9.04
N VAL A 38 2.77 -0.47 -8.12
CA VAL A 38 3.17 -1.78 -7.56
C VAL A 38 2.25 -2.89 -8.04
N GLY A 39 2.69 -4.14 -7.97
CA GLY A 39 1.87 -5.28 -8.36
C GLY A 39 0.69 -5.52 -7.41
N GLU A 40 -0.48 -5.88 -7.95
CA GLU A 40 -1.69 -6.16 -7.16
C GLU A 40 -1.45 -7.26 -6.09
N ARG A 41 -0.68 -8.31 -6.43
CA ARG A 41 -0.29 -9.36 -5.46
C ARG A 41 0.45 -8.79 -4.27
N PHE A 42 1.29 -7.77 -4.48
CA PHE A 42 2.02 -7.12 -3.40
C PHE A 42 1.08 -6.28 -2.53
N VAL A 43 0.14 -5.54 -3.11
CA VAL A 43 -0.88 -4.80 -2.36
C VAL A 43 -1.70 -5.75 -1.47
N ARG A 44 -2.18 -6.87 -2.04
CA ARG A 44 -2.95 -7.88 -1.29
C ARG A 44 -2.14 -8.50 -0.15
N LYS A 45 -0.85 -8.77 -0.39
CA LYS A 45 0.05 -9.30 0.65
C LYS A 45 0.23 -8.29 1.78
N LEU A 46 0.48 -7.02 1.44
CA LEU A 46 0.65 -5.95 2.40
C LEU A 46 -0.61 -5.77 3.28
N VAL A 47 -1.80 -5.76 2.67
CA VAL A 47 -3.07 -5.63 3.40
C VAL A 47 -3.25 -6.78 4.38
N LYS A 48 -3.00 -8.03 3.95
CA LYS A 48 -3.06 -9.20 4.84
C LYS A 48 -2.05 -9.14 5.99
N GLU A 49 -0.82 -8.72 5.72
CA GLU A 49 0.21 -8.56 6.76
C GLU A 49 -0.21 -7.49 7.79
N LYS A 50 -0.85 -6.42 7.32
CA LYS A 50 -1.34 -5.32 8.15
C LYS A 50 -2.53 -5.77 9.01
N GLU A 51 -3.49 -6.50 8.44
CA GLU A 51 -4.60 -7.13 9.18
C GLU A 51 -4.09 -8.11 10.25
N GLN A 52 -3.13 -8.97 9.90
CA GLN A 52 -2.52 -9.90 10.85
C GLN A 52 -1.79 -9.18 11.99
N ALA A 53 -1.07 -8.10 11.69
CA ALA A 53 -0.37 -7.29 12.70
C ALA A 53 -1.35 -6.53 13.62
N ASP A 54 -2.44 -6.00 13.06
CA ASP A 54 -3.49 -5.31 13.82
C ASP A 54 -4.30 -6.31 14.68
N GLU A 55 -4.57 -7.52 14.21
CA GLU A 55 -5.23 -8.60 14.98
C GLU A 55 -4.35 -9.15 16.10
N THR A 56 -3.04 -9.27 15.87
CA THR A 56 -2.14 -9.86 16.88
C THR A 56 -1.72 -8.88 17.97
N GLY A 57 -2.03 -7.58 17.88
CA GLY A 57 -1.73 -6.59 18.93
C GLY A 57 -0.27 -6.60 19.42
N THR A 58 0.63 -7.20 18.64
CA THR A 58 1.98 -7.53 19.09
C THR A 58 2.92 -6.52 18.47
N LYS A 59 3.47 -5.67 19.33
CA LYS A 59 4.60 -4.78 19.00
C LYS A 59 5.58 -5.58 18.15
N ILE A 60 5.72 -5.18 16.88
CA ILE A 60 6.63 -5.79 15.93
C ILE A 60 8.06 -5.51 16.42
N SER A 61 8.56 -6.38 17.29
CA SER A 61 9.94 -6.38 17.72
C SER A 61 10.75 -6.98 16.57
N THR A 62 11.50 -6.13 15.87
CA THR A 62 12.42 -6.54 14.81
C THR A 62 13.40 -7.60 15.35
N PRO A 63 13.46 -8.81 14.77
CA PRO A 63 14.46 -9.80 15.14
C PRO A 63 15.80 -9.37 14.52
N GLY A 64 16.57 -8.57 15.26
CA GLY A 64 17.87 -8.09 14.80
C GLY A 64 18.69 -7.31 15.82
N LYS A 65 18.12 -6.91 16.98
CA LYS A 65 18.87 -6.19 18.00
C LYS A 65 19.49 -7.16 18.99
N LYS A 66 20.76 -7.50 18.77
CA LYS A 66 21.61 -8.11 19.80
C LYS A 66 21.60 -7.17 21.01
N LYS A 67 21.08 -7.64 22.14
CA LYS A 67 21.26 -6.96 23.43
C LYS A 67 22.71 -7.19 23.84
N GLU A 68 23.52 -6.14 23.80
CA GLU A 68 24.74 -6.06 24.59
C GLU A 68 24.31 -6.02 26.07
N LYS A 69 24.88 -6.91 26.88
CA LYS A 69 24.66 -6.95 28.33
C LYS A 69 25.75 -6.07 28.94
N ASP A 70 25.34 -4.98 29.58
CA ASP A 70 26.07 -4.39 30.71
C ASP A 70 25.55 -5.04 32.01
#